data_AF-A0A853GVN8-F1
#
_entry.id   AF-A0A853GVN8-F1
#
_cell.length_a   1.000
_cell.length_b   1.000
_cell.length_c   1.000
_cell.angle_alpha   90.00
_cell.angle_beta   90.00
_cell.angle_gamma   90.00
#
_symmetry.space_group_name_H-M   'P 1'
#
loop_
_entity.id
_entity.type
_entity.pdbx_description
1 polymer ?
#
loop_
_entity_poly.entity_id
_entity_poly.type
_entity_poly.pdbx_seq_one_letter_code
_entity_poly.pdbx_strand_id
1 'polypeptide(L)'
;MYITTKTGLACATLALAGLWSTGAVAQDTKTQTATNHAYGFGTNITEADLKAFTSPLPDGRGMPKGTGTVMQGEKIYMQQCLACHGAKLEGGIGDRLIGGRGSLTIKDGVQAPIKTVESYWPYATTLFDYIKRAMPFTTPNSMSDDDVYAVSAYILSQAHIIPADATLDQDSMPKVQMPNRDGFTPANR
;
A
#
# COMPACT_ATOMS: atom_id res chain seq x y z
N MET A 1 -53.04 43.83 -35.80
CA MET A 1 -52.40 44.29 -37.06
C MET A 1 -51.29 43.30 -37.36
N TYR A 2 -51.37 42.67 -38.54
CA TYR A 2 -50.54 41.58 -39.09
C TYR A 2 -50.56 40.20 -38.41
N ILE A 3 -51.57 39.45 -38.86
CA ILE A 3 -51.66 38.00 -38.97
C ILE A 3 -50.69 37.54 -40.06
N THR A 4 -49.91 36.48 -39.82
CA THR A 4 -49.53 35.55 -40.90
C THR A 4 -49.39 34.13 -40.38
N THR A 5 -50.30 33.29 -40.87
CA THR A 5 -50.46 31.84 -40.72
C THR A 5 -49.36 31.04 -41.41
N LYS A 6 -48.97 29.88 -40.87
CA LYS A 6 -48.74 28.66 -41.67
C LYS A 6 -49.16 27.40 -40.91
N THR A 7 -50.28 26.86 -41.35
CA THR A 7 -50.73 25.47 -41.22
C THR A 7 -49.74 24.49 -41.86
N GLY A 8 -49.55 23.32 -41.24
CA GLY A 8 -48.75 22.23 -41.80
C GLY A 8 -49.05 20.90 -41.13
N LEU A 9 -50.07 20.21 -41.66
CA LEU A 9 -50.30 18.77 -41.73
C LEU A 9 -49.70 17.83 -40.65
N ALA A 10 -50.61 17.20 -39.92
CA ALA A 10 -50.38 15.93 -39.25
C ALA A 10 -50.10 14.80 -40.28
N CYS A 11 -49.10 13.98 -40.00
CA CYS A 11 -49.00 12.64 -40.58
C CYS A 11 -48.58 11.69 -39.46
N ALA A 12 -49.55 10.93 -38.96
CA ALA A 12 -49.35 9.87 -38.00
C ALA A 12 -48.81 8.64 -38.74
N THR A 13 -47.60 8.21 -38.39
CA THR A 13 -47.08 6.89 -38.76
C THR A 13 -46.77 6.12 -37.49
N LEU A 14 -47.64 5.15 -37.18
CA LEU A 14 -47.36 4.01 -36.34
C LEU A 14 -46.19 3.23 -36.95
N ALA A 15 -45.11 3.02 -36.19
CA ALA A 15 -44.10 2.02 -36.52
C ALA A 15 -43.63 1.33 -35.23
N LEU A 16 -43.59 0.00 -35.32
CA LEU A 16 -43.53 -0.96 -34.24
C LEU A 16 -42.32 -0.81 -33.30
N ALA A 17 -42.57 -1.09 -32.02
CA ALA A 17 -41.55 -1.42 -31.04
C ALA A 17 -40.77 -2.67 -31.48
N GLY A 18 -39.53 -2.47 -31.93
CA GLY A 18 -38.54 -3.54 -32.07
C GLY A 18 -37.81 -3.71 -30.75
N LEU A 19 -38.17 -4.72 -29.95
CA LEU A 19 -37.35 -5.20 -28.84
C LEU A 19 -36.07 -5.80 -29.41
N TRP A 20 -34.96 -5.06 -29.35
CA TRP A 20 -33.63 -5.61 -29.61
C TRP A 20 -33.19 -6.31 -28.33
N SER A 21 -33.47 -7.60 -28.24
CA SER A 21 -32.86 -8.47 -27.25
C SER A 21 -31.37 -8.57 -27.56
N THR A 22 -30.55 -7.66 -27.00
CA THR A 22 -29.11 -7.85 -26.96
C THR A 22 -28.82 -9.01 -26.03
N GLY A 23 -28.82 -10.23 -26.56
CA GLY A 23 -28.21 -11.36 -25.89
C GLY A 23 -26.74 -11.02 -25.65
N ALA A 24 -26.38 -10.80 -24.39
CA ALA A 24 -24.99 -10.72 -23.99
C ALA A 24 -24.36 -12.08 -24.28
N VAL A 25 -23.70 -12.19 -25.43
CA VAL A 25 -22.80 -13.31 -25.70
C VAL A 25 -21.67 -13.15 -24.71
N ALA A 26 -21.66 -13.98 -23.67
CA ALA A 26 -20.48 -14.16 -22.84
C ALA A 26 -19.34 -14.54 -23.79
N GLN A 27 -18.41 -13.60 -24.00
CA GLN A 27 -17.18 -13.91 -24.72
C GLN A 27 -16.41 -14.88 -23.82
N ASP A 28 -16.39 -16.13 -24.23
CA ASP A 28 -15.55 -17.16 -23.67
C ASP A 28 -14.10 -16.68 -23.79
N THR A 29 -13.52 -16.28 -22.65
CA THR A 29 -12.15 -15.77 -22.59
C THR A 29 -11.22 -16.92 -22.90
N LYS A 30 -10.93 -17.16 -24.19
CA LYS A 30 -9.91 -18.11 -24.61
C LYS A 30 -8.61 -17.73 -23.93
N THR A 31 -8.16 -18.59 -23.02
CA THR A 31 -6.82 -18.61 -22.46
C THR A 31 -5.80 -18.42 -23.58
N GLN A 32 -5.08 -17.29 -23.57
CA GLN A 32 -3.93 -17.09 -24.44
C GLN A 32 -2.80 -18.01 -23.98
N THR A 33 -2.74 -19.22 -24.51
CA THR A 33 -1.57 -20.10 -24.43
C THR A 33 -0.82 -20.06 -25.76
N ALA A 34 0.10 -19.08 -25.90
CA ALA A 34 1.39 -19.21 -26.59
C ALA A 34 2.01 -17.82 -26.83
N THR A 35 2.76 -17.30 -25.87
CA THR A 35 3.79 -16.29 -26.18
C THR A 35 5.04 -17.05 -26.62
N ASN A 36 5.36 -16.96 -27.92
CA ASN A 36 6.65 -17.42 -28.43
C ASN A 36 7.76 -16.60 -27.74
N HIS A 37 8.52 -17.23 -26.85
CA HIS A 37 9.71 -16.61 -26.28
C HIS A 37 10.71 -16.36 -27.42
N ALA A 38 11.08 -15.09 -27.65
CA ALA A 38 11.86 -14.65 -28.81
C ALA A 38 13.18 -15.43 -29.03
N TYR A 39 13.74 -16.01 -27.97
CA TYR A 39 14.99 -16.76 -27.99
C TYR A 39 14.84 -18.22 -27.50
N GLY A 40 13.60 -18.70 -27.33
CA GLY A 40 13.32 -20.10 -26.96
C GLY A 40 13.65 -20.50 -25.51
N PHE A 41 13.87 -19.53 -24.61
CA PHE A 41 14.07 -19.79 -23.18
C PHE A 41 13.04 -19.06 -22.30
N GLY A 42 12.82 -19.60 -21.10
CA GLY A 42 11.82 -19.14 -20.15
C GLY A 42 10.48 -19.87 -20.27
N THR A 43 9.57 -19.59 -19.34
CA THR A 43 8.19 -20.06 -19.36
C THR A 43 7.25 -18.90 -19.08
N ASN A 44 6.00 -19.03 -19.48
CA ASN A 44 4.99 -18.02 -19.16
C ASN A 44 4.71 -18.05 -17.67
N ILE A 45 4.84 -16.89 -17.05
CA ILE A 45 4.52 -16.68 -15.65
C ILE A 45 3.02 -16.55 -15.50
N THR A 46 2.45 -17.27 -14.55
CA THR A 46 1.05 -17.15 -14.16
C THR A 46 0.85 -15.99 -13.19
N GLU A 47 -0.38 -15.52 -13.04
CA GLU A 47 -0.69 -14.57 -11.96
C GLU A 47 -0.35 -15.13 -10.57
N ALA A 48 -0.46 -16.44 -10.38
CA ALA A 48 -0.10 -17.10 -9.13
C ALA A 48 1.41 -17.00 -8.85
N ASP A 49 2.24 -17.14 -9.88
CA ASP A 49 3.69 -16.98 -9.76
C ASP A 49 4.06 -15.54 -9.38
N LEU A 50 3.35 -14.53 -9.92
CA LEU A 50 3.60 -13.11 -9.61
C LEU A 50 3.23 -12.71 -8.18
N LYS A 51 2.27 -13.40 -7.54
CA LYS A 51 1.83 -13.05 -6.17
C LYS A 51 2.97 -13.08 -5.16
N ALA A 52 3.97 -13.92 -5.36
CA ALA A 52 5.16 -14.01 -4.50
C ALA A 52 6.13 -12.82 -4.65
N PHE A 53 6.02 -12.04 -5.72
CA PHE A 53 6.99 -10.99 -6.09
C PHE A 53 6.38 -9.59 -6.12
N THR A 54 5.24 -9.37 -5.46
CA THR A 54 4.62 -8.05 -5.36
C THR A 54 5.11 -7.33 -4.11
N SER A 55 5.48 -6.05 -4.25
CA SER A 55 5.87 -5.17 -3.15
C SER A 55 4.95 -3.95 -3.10
N PRO A 56 4.47 -3.54 -1.92
CA PRO A 56 3.67 -2.34 -1.80
C PRO A 56 4.46 -1.06 -2.11
N LEU A 57 3.91 -0.25 -3.01
CA LEU A 57 4.49 1.02 -3.43
C LEU A 57 4.04 2.18 -2.52
N PRO A 58 4.74 3.33 -2.56
CA PRO A 58 4.38 4.53 -1.77
C PRO A 58 2.93 5.02 -1.95
N ASP A 59 2.34 4.78 -3.12
CA ASP A 59 0.96 5.18 -3.44
C ASP A 59 -0.09 4.11 -3.11
N GLY A 60 0.30 2.99 -2.53
CA GLY A 60 -0.59 1.90 -2.12
C GLY A 60 -0.79 0.80 -3.16
N ARG A 61 -0.27 0.93 -4.38
CA ARG A 61 -0.28 -0.18 -5.34
C ARG A 61 0.47 -1.37 -4.75
N GLY A 62 -0.12 -2.56 -4.83
CA GLY A 62 0.48 -3.78 -4.28
C GLY A 62 0.28 -3.99 -2.78
N MET A 63 -0.44 -3.11 -2.07
CA MET A 63 -0.85 -3.38 -0.69
C MET A 63 -1.77 -4.61 -0.65
N PRO A 64 -1.49 -5.63 0.18
CA PRO A 64 -2.38 -6.77 0.34
C PRO A 64 -3.62 -6.39 1.15
N LYS A 65 -4.73 -7.08 0.92
CA LYS A 65 -5.94 -6.91 1.73
C LYS A 65 -5.65 -7.35 3.17
N GLY A 66 -6.09 -6.54 4.13
CA GLY A 66 -5.95 -6.87 5.55
C GLY A 66 -6.21 -5.67 6.43
N THR A 67 -6.20 -5.89 7.73
CA THR A 67 -6.38 -4.84 8.73
C THR A 67 -5.69 -5.17 10.04
N GLY A 68 -5.28 -4.14 10.77
CA GLY A 68 -4.63 -4.31 12.06
C GLY A 68 -4.78 -3.10 12.96
N THR A 69 -5.06 -3.36 14.24
CA THR A 69 -5.17 -2.33 15.28
C THR A 69 -3.84 -2.11 15.99
N VAL A 70 -3.63 -0.92 16.56
CA VAL A 70 -2.48 -0.63 17.44
C VAL A 70 -2.39 -1.65 18.60
N MET A 71 -3.51 -1.98 19.24
CA MET A 71 -3.57 -2.93 20.35
C MET A 71 -3.18 -4.35 19.96
N GLN A 72 -3.57 -4.81 18.77
CA GLN A 72 -3.12 -6.10 18.24
C GLN A 72 -1.62 -6.06 17.96
N GLY A 73 -1.15 -4.95 17.38
CA GLY A 73 0.26 -4.74 17.06
C GLY A 73 1.17 -4.78 18.28
N GLU A 74 0.73 -4.18 19.39
CA GLU A 74 1.47 -4.22 20.65
C GLU A 74 1.70 -5.67 21.11
N LYS A 75 0.65 -6.49 21.12
CA LYS A 75 0.75 -7.91 21.53
C LYS A 75 1.75 -8.68 20.67
N ILE A 76 1.67 -8.50 19.35
CA ILE A 76 2.57 -9.17 18.40
C ILE A 76 4.01 -8.66 18.58
N TYR A 77 4.20 -7.35 18.70
CA TYR A 77 5.50 -6.74 18.93
C TYR A 77 6.16 -7.30 20.19
N MET A 78 5.39 -7.43 21.27
CA MET A 78 5.89 -7.99 22.52
C MET A 78 6.29 -9.47 22.42
N GLN A 79 5.70 -10.22 21.48
CA GLN A 79 6.02 -11.63 21.30
C GLN A 79 7.17 -11.85 20.30
N GLN A 80 7.27 -11.02 19.27
CA GLN A 80 8.10 -11.32 18.10
C GLN A 80 9.21 -10.30 17.84
N CYS A 81 9.14 -9.11 18.43
CA CYS A 81 10.04 -7.99 18.09
C CYS A 81 10.89 -7.52 19.28
N LEU A 82 10.34 -7.54 20.51
CA LEU A 82 10.96 -6.90 21.67
C LEU A 82 12.38 -7.39 22.00
N ALA A 83 12.69 -8.65 21.68
CA ALA A 83 13.96 -9.26 22.04
C ALA A 83 15.15 -8.59 21.33
N CYS A 84 14.92 -8.01 20.15
CA CYS A 84 15.93 -7.30 19.38
C CYS A 84 15.75 -5.78 19.47
N HIS A 85 14.51 -5.29 19.38
CA HIS A 85 14.21 -3.86 19.21
C HIS A 85 13.86 -3.13 20.51
N GLY A 86 13.83 -3.83 21.65
CA GLY A 86 13.52 -3.26 22.96
C GLY A 86 12.01 -3.07 23.19
N ALA A 87 11.60 -3.06 24.45
CA ALA A 87 10.18 -2.99 24.83
C ALA A 87 9.55 -1.62 24.50
N LYS A 88 10.37 -0.57 24.45
CA LYS A 88 9.99 0.81 24.11
C LYS A 88 10.49 1.21 22.72
N LEU A 89 10.80 0.24 21.86
CA LEU A 89 11.30 0.47 20.49
C LEU A 89 12.66 1.21 20.47
N GLU A 90 13.39 1.19 21.58
CA GLU A 90 14.61 1.94 21.83
C GLU A 90 15.85 1.34 21.15
N GLY A 91 15.71 0.12 20.60
CA GLY A 91 16.77 -0.67 20.00
C GLY A 91 17.47 -1.60 20.99
N GLY A 92 18.48 -2.30 20.52
CA GLY A 92 19.28 -3.24 21.30
C GLY A 92 20.19 -4.02 20.38
N ILE A 93 19.91 -5.30 20.20
CA ILE A 93 20.55 -6.12 19.16
C ILE A 93 20.08 -5.67 17.77
N GLY A 94 18.79 -5.34 17.65
CA GLY A 94 18.21 -4.71 16.47
C GLY A 94 18.21 -3.19 16.56
N ASP A 95 18.00 -2.55 15.42
CA ASP A 95 17.96 -1.09 15.34
C ASP A 95 16.86 -0.48 16.21
N ARG A 96 17.09 0.75 16.66
CA ARG A 96 16.04 1.59 17.25
C ARG A 96 14.97 1.91 16.20
N LEU A 97 13.70 1.77 16.56
CA LEU A 97 12.60 1.97 15.61
C LEU A 97 11.94 3.35 15.71
N ILE A 98 12.03 4.03 16.85
CA ILE A 98 11.40 5.36 17.07
C ILE A 98 12.36 6.39 17.66
N GLY A 99 11.98 7.66 17.62
CA GLY A 99 12.75 8.80 18.10
C GLY A 99 13.73 9.35 17.06
N GLY A 100 14.43 10.43 17.41
CA GLY A 100 15.39 11.08 16.52
C GLY A 100 14.81 12.18 15.62
N ARG A 101 13.54 12.58 15.80
CA ARG A 101 12.99 13.80 15.16
C ARG A 101 13.91 15.00 15.45
N GLY A 102 14.20 15.78 14.40
CA GLY A 102 15.10 16.94 14.49
C GLY A 102 16.59 16.61 14.55
N SER A 103 16.99 15.33 14.67
CA SER A 103 18.41 14.97 14.74
C SER A 103 19.12 14.97 13.37
N LEU A 104 18.35 14.93 12.26
CA LEU A 104 18.91 14.79 10.91
C LEU A 104 19.72 15.99 10.44
N THR A 105 19.47 17.17 11.01
CA THR A 105 20.10 18.44 10.60
C THR A 105 21.06 18.98 11.66
N ILE A 106 21.34 18.21 12.71
CA ILE A 106 22.37 18.57 13.70
C ILE A 106 23.71 18.59 12.97
N LYS A 107 24.54 19.60 13.27
CA LYS A 107 25.86 19.75 12.66
C LYS A 107 26.73 18.52 12.91
N ASP A 108 27.44 18.10 11.87
CA ASP A 108 28.42 17.04 11.95
C ASP A 108 29.44 17.30 13.07
N GLY A 109 29.78 16.25 13.82
CA GLY A 109 30.68 16.32 14.97
C GLY A 109 30.03 16.75 16.29
N VAL A 110 28.77 17.21 16.31
CA VAL A 110 28.03 17.49 17.55
C VAL A 110 27.30 16.24 18.04
N GLN A 111 26.48 15.64 17.18
CA GLN A 111 25.77 14.40 17.45
C GLN A 111 25.48 13.70 16.12
N ALA A 112 25.66 12.37 16.09
CA ALA A 112 25.29 11.59 14.92
C ALA A 112 23.75 11.62 14.72
N PRO A 113 23.26 11.74 13.48
CA PRO A 113 21.83 11.64 13.18
C PRO A 113 21.24 10.32 13.68
N ILE A 114 20.11 10.39 14.38
CA ILE A 114 19.36 9.22 14.83
C ILE A 114 18.30 8.94 13.76
N LYS A 115 18.62 8.03 12.84
CA LYS A 115 17.74 7.63 11.73
C LYS A 115 16.90 6.42 12.13
N THR A 116 15.60 6.63 12.26
CA THR A 116 14.61 5.61 12.65
C THR A 116 13.46 5.61 11.65
N VAL A 117 12.47 4.74 11.86
CA VAL A 117 11.22 4.76 11.09
C VAL A 117 10.56 6.14 11.21
N GLU A 118 10.50 6.70 12.42
CA GLU A 118 9.86 7.99 12.68
C GLU A 118 10.64 9.17 12.10
N SER A 119 11.96 9.19 12.26
CA SER A 119 12.75 10.38 11.94
C SER A 119 13.17 10.48 10.48
N TYR A 120 13.33 9.34 9.79
CA TYR A 120 13.99 9.30 8.49
C TYR A 120 13.11 8.74 7.38
N TRP A 121 12.26 7.75 7.63
CA TRP A 121 11.55 7.06 6.54
C TRP A 121 10.42 7.93 5.96
N PRO A 122 10.27 8.02 4.63
CA PRO A 122 9.27 8.90 4.00
C PRO A 122 7.87 8.26 3.85
N TYR A 123 7.77 6.92 3.86
CA TYR A 123 6.52 6.21 3.58
C TYR A 123 6.27 5.07 4.58
N ALA A 124 5.06 5.01 5.12
CA ALA A 124 4.62 3.92 5.99
C ALA A 124 4.48 2.58 5.23
N THR A 125 4.21 2.62 3.92
CA THR A 125 4.17 1.40 3.08
C THR A 125 5.52 0.71 3.00
N THR A 126 6.63 1.46 3.07
CA THR A 126 7.98 0.89 3.15
C THR A 126 8.20 0.14 4.46
N LEU A 127 7.67 0.66 5.58
CA LEU A 127 7.68 -0.05 6.86
C LEU A 127 6.93 -1.38 6.76
N PHE A 128 5.72 -1.35 6.19
CA PHE A 128 4.91 -2.55 5.95
C PHE A 128 5.67 -3.58 5.09
N ASP A 129 6.18 -3.17 3.92
CA ASP A 129 6.92 -4.07 3.02
C ASP A 129 8.12 -4.71 3.71
N TYR A 130 8.89 -3.90 4.44
CA TYR A 130 10.08 -4.37 5.13
C TYR A 130 9.73 -5.38 6.23
N ILE A 131 8.72 -5.09 7.06
CA ILE A 131 8.28 -6.03 8.10
C ILE A 131 7.79 -7.32 7.44
N LYS A 132 6.91 -7.23 6.43
CA LYS A 132 6.37 -8.42 5.75
C LYS A 132 7.48 -9.29 5.19
N ARG A 133 8.44 -8.70 4.50
CA ARG A 133 9.43 -9.44 3.70
C ARG A 133 10.65 -9.88 4.50
N ALA A 134 11.05 -9.11 5.50
CA ALA A 134 12.32 -9.31 6.20
C ALA A 134 12.17 -9.64 7.70
N MET A 135 10.98 -9.48 8.28
CA MET A 135 10.75 -9.70 9.72
C MET A 135 9.75 -10.85 10.00
N PRO A 136 9.80 -11.45 11.19
CA PRO A 136 10.90 -11.38 12.17
C PRO A 136 12.21 -11.91 11.57
N PHE A 137 13.37 -11.38 11.99
CA PHE A 137 14.66 -11.67 11.36
C PHE A 137 14.99 -13.17 11.27
N THR A 138 14.56 -13.95 12.28
CA THR A 138 14.77 -15.41 12.34
C THR A 138 13.85 -16.20 11.41
N THR A 139 12.70 -15.63 11.03
CA THR A 139 11.67 -16.27 10.21
C THR A 139 11.00 -15.25 9.28
N PRO A 140 11.71 -14.69 8.29
CA PRO A 140 11.14 -13.67 7.39
C PRO A 140 9.92 -14.20 6.63
N ASN A 141 8.98 -13.32 6.27
CA ASN A 141 7.79 -13.66 5.50
C ASN A 141 6.87 -14.71 6.16
N SER A 142 6.91 -14.81 7.49
CA SER A 142 6.07 -15.74 8.27
C SER A 142 4.78 -15.10 8.83
N MET A 143 4.72 -13.78 8.91
CA MET A 143 3.57 -13.06 9.45
C MET A 143 2.43 -12.93 8.43
N SER A 144 1.18 -12.98 8.90
CA SER A 144 0.01 -12.66 8.09
C SER A 144 -0.03 -11.17 7.74
N ASP A 145 -0.77 -10.79 6.69
CA ASP A 145 -0.87 -9.37 6.30
C ASP A 145 -1.51 -8.51 7.40
N ASP A 146 -2.52 -9.06 8.09
CA ASP A 146 -3.17 -8.44 9.26
C ASP A 146 -2.18 -8.18 10.40
N ASP A 147 -1.31 -9.16 10.70
CA ASP A 147 -0.28 -9.01 11.74
C ASP A 147 0.74 -7.93 11.37
N VAL A 148 1.11 -7.83 10.10
CA VAL A 148 2.03 -6.79 9.62
C VAL A 148 1.37 -5.41 9.69
N TYR A 149 0.09 -5.28 9.32
CA TYR A 149 -0.66 -4.03 9.52
C TYR A 149 -0.69 -3.63 10.98
N ALA A 150 -0.99 -4.58 11.87
CA ALA A 150 -1.10 -4.35 13.30
C ALA A 150 0.25 -3.88 13.89
N VAL A 151 1.35 -4.60 13.65
CA VAL A 151 2.68 -4.21 14.15
C VAL A 151 3.13 -2.87 13.57
N SER A 152 2.87 -2.61 12.29
CA SER A 152 3.14 -1.31 11.67
C SER A 152 2.37 -0.19 12.37
N ALA A 153 1.06 -0.40 12.64
CA ALA A 153 0.23 0.56 13.36
C ALA A 153 0.78 0.83 14.77
N TYR A 154 1.20 -0.20 15.49
CA TYR A 154 1.83 -0.05 16.80
C TYR A 154 3.10 0.80 16.76
N ILE A 155 4.05 0.49 15.87
CA ILE A 155 5.30 1.27 15.74
C ILE A 155 5.01 2.74 15.44
N LEU A 156 4.10 3.00 14.50
CA LEU A 156 3.71 4.37 14.11
C LEU A 156 2.99 5.11 15.25
N SER A 157 2.17 4.41 16.03
CA SER A 157 1.46 4.97 17.17
C SER A 157 2.39 5.32 18.33
N GLN A 158 3.37 4.46 18.63
CA GLN A 158 4.39 4.75 19.66
C GLN A 158 5.25 5.97 19.31
N ALA A 159 5.42 6.25 18.01
CA ALA A 159 6.03 7.47 17.50
C ALA A 159 5.08 8.69 17.46
N HIS A 160 3.83 8.55 17.89
CA HIS A 160 2.77 9.56 17.77
C HIS A 160 2.52 10.05 16.33
N ILE A 161 2.71 9.18 15.33
CA ILE A 161 2.41 9.46 13.91
C ILE A 161 0.93 9.21 13.61
N ILE A 162 0.33 8.22 14.29
CA ILE A 162 -1.11 7.91 14.23
C ILE A 162 -1.70 7.82 15.64
N PRO A 163 -3.03 7.96 15.81
CA PRO A 163 -3.71 7.81 17.10
C PRO A 163 -3.47 6.44 17.77
N ALA A 164 -3.58 6.40 19.10
CA ALA A 164 -3.35 5.18 19.89
C ALA A 164 -4.42 4.09 19.72
N ASP A 165 -5.60 4.46 19.22
CA ASP A 165 -6.73 3.59 18.91
C ASP A 165 -6.90 3.36 17.40
N ALA A 166 -5.92 3.77 16.59
CA ALA A 166 -6.00 3.66 15.15
C ALA A 166 -6.05 2.20 14.66
N THR A 167 -6.71 2.03 13.52
CA THR A 167 -6.71 0.80 12.73
C THR A 167 -6.15 1.15 11.35
N LEU A 168 -5.20 0.35 10.86
CA LEU A 168 -4.67 0.48 9.50
C LEU A 168 -5.10 -0.70 8.64
N ASP A 169 -5.20 -0.44 7.34
CA ASP A 169 -5.59 -1.38 6.28
C ASP A 169 -4.92 -0.96 4.95
N GLN A 170 -5.23 -1.67 3.86
CA GLN A 170 -4.68 -1.38 2.53
C GLN A 170 -4.93 0.04 2.03
N ASP A 171 -6.02 0.67 2.48
CA ASP A 171 -6.47 1.97 1.99
C ASP A 171 -5.96 3.13 2.86
N SER A 172 -5.71 2.89 4.14
CA SER A 172 -5.25 3.87 5.12
C SER A 172 -3.72 3.90 5.26
N MET A 173 -3.02 2.78 5.14
CA MET A 173 -1.56 2.71 5.23
C MET A 173 -0.83 3.69 4.29
N PRO A 174 -1.18 3.81 3.00
CA PRO A 174 -0.51 4.75 2.08
C PRO A 174 -0.80 6.23 2.39
N LYS A 175 -1.86 6.50 3.16
CA LYS A 175 -2.29 7.85 3.54
C LYS A 175 -1.59 8.38 4.80
N VAL A 176 -0.88 7.52 5.53
CA VAL A 176 -0.10 7.94 6.71
C VAL A 176 0.97 8.95 6.29
N GLN A 177 0.94 10.13 6.92
CA GLN A 177 1.89 11.20 6.68
C GLN A 177 3.10 11.04 7.61
N MET A 178 4.20 10.52 7.07
CA MET A 178 5.45 10.37 7.82
C MET A 178 6.12 11.73 8.04
N PRO A 179 6.78 11.97 9.19
CA PRO A 179 7.42 13.26 9.47
C PRO A 179 8.46 13.71 8.43
N ASN A 180 9.13 12.77 7.77
CA ASN A 180 10.17 13.05 6.77
C ASN A 180 9.70 12.79 5.32
N ARG A 181 8.39 12.91 5.04
CA ARG A 181 7.77 12.67 3.72
C ARG A 181 8.49 13.39 2.59
N ASP A 182 8.86 14.66 2.82
CA ASP A 182 9.49 15.55 1.84
C ASP A 182 11.00 15.69 2.04
N GLY A 183 11.61 14.84 2.87
CA GLY A 183 13.03 14.93 3.24
C GLY A 183 14.01 14.36 2.21
N PHE A 184 13.53 13.94 1.04
CA PHE A 184 14.34 13.28 0.01
C PHE A 184 14.17 13.97 -1.34
N THR A 185 15.28 14.16 -2.04
CA THR A 185 15.30 14.65 -3.42
C THR A 185 16.03 13.65 -4.31
N PRO A 186 15.69 13.58 -5.62
CA PRO A 186 16.51 12.85 -6.58
C PRO A 186 17.96 13.32 -6.54
N ALA A 187 18.89 12.43 -6.87
CA ALA A 187 20.30 12.78 -6.95
C ALA A 187 20.50 13.90 -7.98
N ASN A 188 21.23 14.94 -7.58
CA ASN A 188 21.52 16.14 -8.36
C ASN A 188 23.02 16.45 -8.37
N ARG A 189 23.86 15.40 -8.36
CA ARG A 189 25.32 15.50 -8.28
C ARG A 189 25.93 16.14 -9.53
#